data_AF-A0A2E7UV45-F1
#
_entry.id   AF-A0A2E7UV45-F1
#
_cell.length_a   1.000
_cell.length_b   1.000
_cell.length_c   1.000
_cell.angle_alpha   90.00
_cell.angle_beta   90.00
_cell.angle_gamma   90.00
#
_symmetry.space_group_name_H-M   'P 1'
#
loop_
_entity.id
_entity.type
_entity.pdbx_description
1 polymer ?
#
loop_
_entity_poly.entity_id
_entity_poly.type
_entity_poly.pdbx_seq_one_letter_code
_entity_poly.pdbx_strand_id
1 'polypeptide(L)'
;MNLNTVGILALAGAAGLAYASVVDRTSVWALSVVEVDSQLPTPLWAILLAVGILALGVGRIRQMAKPSRPAVRGRPVVQRRAAPQAAPGRDGLVQRVRALPLPTGCRILVDDPPTIPLHLVVDEAPEKRVRRAVGALGVLLAGLPLPPRVRVSMRRCPQPNTPWHHVVGAALGEHLPRSEFKVVPGADGVDVMFFRPDSSWRT
;
A
#
# COMPACT_ATOMS: atom_id res chain seq x y z
N MET A 1 26.63 -19.63 10.72
CA MET A 1 25.70 -19.38 11.85
C MET A 1 24.66 -18.37 11.40
N ASN A 2 23.35 -18.64 11.59
CA ASN A 2 22.29 -17.72 11.16
C ASN A 2 22.26 -16.47 12.05
N LEU A 3 22.05 -15.28 11.46
CA LEU A 3 22.00 -14.00 12.20
C LEU A 3 20.92 -14.01 13.30
N ASN A 4 19.81 -14.69 13.05
CA ASN A 4 18.74 -14.88 14.03
C ASN A 4 19.18 -15.76 15.21
N THR A 5 19.99 -16.80 14.96
CA THR A 5 20.54 -17.66 16.01
C THR A 5 21.51 -16.87 16.89
N VAL A 6 22.34 -16.01 16.28
CA VAL A 6 23.25 -15.11 17.01
C VAL A 6 22.44 -14.11 17.86
N GLY A 7 21.38 -13.53 17.31
CA GLY A 7 20.51 -12.60 18.05
C GLY A 7 19.80 -13.25 19.24
N ILE A 8 19.28 -14.48 19.07
CA ILE A 8 18.62 -15.22 20.14
C ILE A 8 19.62 -15.60 21.24
N LEU A 9 20.81 -16.08 20.87
CA LEU A 9 21.86 -16.40 21.83
C LEU A 9 22.34 -15.16 22.60
N ALA A 10 22.47 -14.02 21.92
CA ALA A 10 22.81 -12.75 22.57
C ALA A 10 21.73 -12.29 23.56
N LEU A 11 20.45 -12.44 23.22
CA LEU A 11 19.34 -12.10 24.14
C LEU A 11 19.25 -13.07 25.33
N ALA A 12 19.45 -14.36 25.11
CA ALA A 12 19.48 -15.34 26.19
C ALA A 12 20.66 -15.08 27.14
N GLY A 13 21.84 -14.76 26.60
CA GLY A 13 23.00 -14.33 27.38
C GLY A 13 22.76 -13.03 28.14
N ALA A 14 22.13 -12.03 27.50
CA ALA A 14 21.76 -10.77 28.14
C ALA A 14 20.80 -11.00 29.33
N ALA A 15 19.81 -11.87 29.16
CA ALA A 15 18.87 -12.21 30.24
C ALA A 15 19.59 -12.92 31.41
N GLY A 16 20.50 -13.86 31.12
CA GLY A 16 21.30 -14.53 32.14
C GLY A 16 22.21 -13.57 32.92
N LEU A 17 22.90 -12.65 32.23
CA LEU A 17 23.76 -11.64 32.86
C LEU A 17 22.95 -10.58 33.61
N ALA A 18 21.78 -10.19 33.10
CA ALA A 18 20.87 -9.29 33.81
C ALA A 18 20.33 -9.93 35.09
N TYR A 19 19.98 -11.21 35.04
CA TYR A 19 19.57 -11.97 36.23
C TYR A 19 20.70 -12.03 37.26
N ALA A 20 21.94 -12.32 36.83
CA ALA A 20 23.11 -12.35 37.69
C ALA A 20 23.41 -10.98 38.35
N SER A 21 23.37 -9.91 37.57
CA SER A 21 23.74 -8.57 38.04
C SER A 21 22.65 -7.89 38.89
N VAL A 22 21.38 -8.18 38.61
CA VAL A 22 20.23 -7.49 39.24
C VAL A 22 19.56 -8.33 40.32
N VAL A 23 19.41 -9.64 40.11
CA VAL A 23 18.58 -10.51 40.96
C VAL A 23 19.44 -11.35 41.90
N ASP A 24 20.42 -12.08 41.36
CA ASP A 24 21.27 -12.96 42.15
C ASP A 24 22.65 -12.35 42.39
N ARG A 25 22.76 -11.44 43.37
CA ARG A 25 24.03 -10.78 43.73
C ARG A 25 24.89 -11.56 44.73
N THR A 26 24.45 -12.76 45.11
CA THR A 26 25.07 -13.54 46.19
C THR A 26 25.93 -14.68 45.67
N SER A 27 25.68 -15.16 44.46
CA SER A 27 26.40 -16.29 43.88
C SER A 27 27.80 -15.91 43.40
N VAL A 28 28.77 -16.83 43.56
CA VAL A 28 30.18 -16.64 43.18
C VAL A 28 30.35 -16.24 41.70
N TRP A 29 29.56 -16.83 40.82
CA TRP A 29 29.59 -16.49 39.39
C TRP A 29 29.00 -15.10 39.11
N ALA A 30 27.96 -14.68 39.83
CA ALA A 30 27.36 -13.36 39.67
C ALA A 30 28.26 -12.23 40.17
N LEU A 31 29.04 -12.48 41.22
CA LEU A 31 30.05 -11.54 41.70
C LEU A 31 31.11 -11.25 40.63
N SER A 32 31.56 -12.28 39.89
CA SER A 32 32.48 -12.08 38.77
C SER A 32 31.87 -11.25 37.63
N VAL A 33 30.55 -11.40 37.38
CA VAL A 33 29.84 -10.60 36.37
C VAL A 33 29.72 -9.14 36.81
N VAL A 34 29.39 -8.90 38.08
CA VAL A 34 29.27 -7.53 38.63
C VAL A 34 30.63 -6.82 38.65
N GLU A 35 31.72 -7.54 38.94
CA GLU A 35 33.07 -6.99 38.91
C GLU A 35 33.46 -6.56 37.49
N VAL A 36 33.19 -7.39 36.49
CA VAL A 36 33.44 -7.02 35.08
C VAL A 36 32.54 -5.86 34.63
N ASP A 37 31.27 -5.84 35.05
CA ASP A 37 30.35 -4.74 34.75
C ASP A 37 30.83 -3.41 35.36
N SER A 38 31.50 -3.43 36.52
CA SER A 38 32.03 -2.23 37.17
C SER A 38 33.22 -1.58 36.44
N GLN A 39 33.91 -2.36 35.59
CA GLN A 39 35.05 -1.89 34.79
C GLN A 39 34.62 -1.30 33.45
N LEU A 40 33.37 -1.49 33.06
CA LEU A 40 32.83 -1.02 31.79
C LEU A 40 31.90 0.18 32.00
N PRO A 41 31.92 1.18 31.11
CA PRO A 41 31.00 2.32 31.18
C PRO A 41 29.54 1.90 30.92
N THR A 42 29.33 0.75 30.31
CA THR A 42 28.02 0.16 30.04
C THR A 42 28.04 -1.31 30.46
N PRO A 43 27.03 -1.79 31.20
CA PRO A 43 27.02 -3.15 31.69
C PRO A 43 26.87 -4.15 30.54
N LEU A 44 27.52 -5.31 30.66
CA LEU A 44 27.62 -6.33 29.62
C LEU A 44 26.25 -6.81 29.12
N TRP A 45 25.29 -6.95 30.04
CA TRP A 45 23.93 -7.35 29.68
C TRP A 45 23.27 -6.34 28.73
N ALA A 46 23.53 -5.04 28.89
CA ALA A 46 22.98 -3.99 28.02
C ALA A 46 23.64 -4.01 26.64
N ILE A 47 24.95 -4.30 26.57
CA ILE A 47 25.68 -4.47 25.31
C ILE A 47 25.12 -5.66 24.53
N LEU A 48 24.96 -6.82 25.19
CA LEU A 48 24.40 -8.02 24.56
C LEU A 48 22.94 -7.82 24.14
N LEU A 49 22.15 -7.10 24.93
CA LEU A 49 20.78 -6.75 24.59
C LEU A 49 20.72 -5.88 23.33
N ALA A 50 21.58 -4.86 23.23
CA ALA A 50 21.67 -4.02 22.04
C ALA A 50 22.07 -4.83 20.80
N VAL A 51 23.08 -5.70 20.91
CA VAL A 51 23.51 -6.60 19.83
C VAL A 51 22.38 -7.55 19.41
N GLY A 52 21.66 -8.12 20.38
CA GLY A 52 20.53 -9.02 20.13
C GLY A 52 19.39 -8.33 19.38
N ILE A 53 18.98 -7.14 19.82
CA ILE A 53 17.97 -6.32 19.15
C ILE A 53 18.42 -5.95 17.73
N LEU A 54 19.67 -5.55 17.56
CA LEU A 54 20.20 -5.12 16.27
C LEU A 54 20.31 -6.29 15.29
N ALA A 55 20.74 -7.46 15.76
CA ALA A 55 20.79 -8.68 14.95
C ALA A 55 19.40 -9.15 14.47
N LEU A 56 18.39 -9.11 15.35
CA LEU A 56 17.01 -9.44 15.00
C LEU A 56 16.35 -8.36 14.13
N GLY A 57 16.64 -7.09 14.40
CA GLY A 57 16.16 -5.95 13.63
C GLY A 57 16.69 -5.97 12.19
N VAL A 58 17.99 -6.20 12.02
CA VAL A 58 18.62 -6.37 10.69
C VAL A 58 18.10 -7.63 10.01
N GLY A 59 17.81 -8.71 10.74
CA GLY A 59 17.16 -9.91 10.19
C GLY A 59 15.77 -9.60 9.61
N ARG A 60 14.94 -8.84 10.34
CA ARG A 60 13.61 -8.38 9.89
C ARG A 60 13.73 -7.43 8.70
N ILE A 61 14.68 -6.48 8.72
CA ILE A 61 14.93 -5.56 7.62
C ILE A 61 15.43 -6.32 6.39
N ARG A 62 16.33 -7.32 6.54
CA ARG A 62 16.76 -8.19 5.44
C ARG A 62 15.67 -9.12 4.93
N GLN A 63 14.68 -9.48 5.75
CA GLN A 63 13.50 -10.23 5.30
C GLN A 63 12.49 -9.33 4.57
N MET A 64 12.35 -8.07 4.97
CA MET A 64 11.59 -7.05 4.24
C MET A 64 12.29 -6.56 2.97
N ALA A 65 13.62 -6.49 2.99
CA ALA A 65 14.49 -6.12 1.88
C ALA A 65 14.94 -7.32 1.04
N LYS A 66 14.55 -8.55 1.42
CA LYS A 66 14.60 -9.69 0.51
C LYS A 66 13.60 -9.30 -0.57
N PRO A 67 14.03 -9.05 -1.80
CA PRO A 67 13.07 -8.88 -2.87
C PRO A 67 12.31 -10.19 -2.86
N SER A 68 11.02 -10.11 -2.52
CA SER A 68 10.06 -11.05 -3.10
C SER A 68 10.49 -11.13 -4.56
N ARG A 69 10.87 -12.34 -5.01
CA ARG A 69 11.39 -12.67 -6.35
C ARG A 69 11.04 -11.56 -7.31
N PRO A 70 11.98 -11.01 -8.11
CA PRO A 70 11.61 -9.99 -9.08
C PRO A 70 10.37 -10.52 -9.79
N ALA A 71 9.21 -9.95 -9.43
CA ALA A 71 8.06 -9.96 -10.30
C ALA A 71 8.72 -9.41 -11.54
N VAL A 72 8.87 -10.30 -12.53
CA VAL A 72 9.49 -10.05 -13.82
C VAL A 72 9.35 -8.58 -14.03
N ARG A 73 10.50 -7.87 -14.07
CA ARG A 73 10.57 -6.48 -14.48
C ARG A 73 9.92 -6.50 -15.85
N GLY A 74 8.61 -6.46 -15.85
CA GLY A 74 7.85 -5.96 -16.94
C GLY A 74 8.53 -4.62 -17.09
N ARG A 75 9.19 -4.46 -18.23
CA ARG A 75 8.82 -3.32 -19.09
C ARG A 75 7.45 -2.85 -18.63
N PRO A 76 7.22 -1.57 -18.31
CA PRO A 76 5.85 -1.11 -18.09
C PRO A 76 5.07 -1.79 -19.18
N VAL A 77 4.23 -2.76 -18.79
CA VAL A 77 3.43 -3.47 -19.76
C VAL A 77 2.46 -2.34 -19.97
N VAL A 78 2.84 -1.46 -20.91
CA VAL A 78 1.94 -0.76 -21.80
C VAL A 78 1.14 -1.94 -22.29
N GLN A 79 0.11 -2.26 -21.52
CA GLN A 79 -0.79 -3.35 -21.76
C GLN A 79 -1.44 -2.81 -22.99
N ARG A 80 -0.88 -3.22 -24.13
CA ARG A 80 -1.26 -2.77 -25.45
C ARG A 80 -2.72 -3.13 -25.46
N ARG A 81 -3.55 -2.10 -25.28
CA ARG A 81 -4.97 -2.22 -24.96
C ARG A 81 -5.50 -3.30 -25.86
N ALA A 82 -6.02 -4.38 -25.27
CA ALA A 82 -6.65 -5.41 -26.08
C ALA A 82 -7.66 -4.68 -26.96
N ALA A 83 -7.57 -4.89 -28.29
CA ALA A 83 -8.43 -4.22 -29.23
C ALA A 83 -9.87 -4.32 -28.72
N PRO A 84 -10.64 -3.20 -28.73
CA PRO A 84 -11.95 -3.17 -28.11
C PRO A 84 -12.79 -4.30 -28.69
N GLN A 85 -13.08 -5.33 -27.88
CA GLN A 85 -14.12 -6.28 -28.23
C GLN A 85 -15.39 -5.46 -28.38
N ALA A 86 -16.01 -5.51 -29.56
CA ALA A 86 -17.23 -4.80 -29.89
C ALA A 86 -18.21 -4.91 -28.73
N ALA A 87 -18.39 -3.80 -28.00
CA ALA A 87 -19.24 -3.77 -26.83
C ALA A 87 -20.71 -3.79 -27.28
N PRO A 88 -21.58 -4.58 -26.64
CA PRO A 88 -23.00 -4.59 -26.93
C PRO A 88 -23.64 -3.32 -26.33
N GLY A 89 -23.73 -2.25 -27.11
CA GLY A 89 -24.47 -1.02 -26.76
C GLY A 89 -24.09 -0.35 -25.42
N ARG A 90 -24.77 0.75 -25.09
CA ARG A 90 -24.62 1.46 -23.81
C ARG A 90 -25.06 0.59 -22.62
N ASP A 91 -26.11 -0.22 -22.81
CA ASP A 91 -26.67 -1.06 -21.76
C ASP A 91 -25.72 -2.18 -21.29
N GLY A 92 -24.96 -2.76 -22.22
CA GLY A 92 -23.93 -3.76 -21.89
C GLY A 92 -22.74 -3.16 -21.14
N LEU A 93 -22.41 -1.89 -21.38
CA LEU A 93 -21.40 -1.16 -20.61
C LEU A 93 -21.89 -0.91 -19.17
N VAL A 94 -23.14 -0.46 -19.01
CA VAL A 94 -23.74 -0.21 -17.69
C VAL A 94 -23.82 -1.50 -16.86
N GLN A 95 -24.18 -2.64 -17.46
CA GLN A 95 -24.19 -3.92 -16.75
C GLN A 95 -22.80 -4.32 -16.26
N ARG A 96 -21.76 -4.16 -17.08
CA ARG A 96 -20.36 -4.45 -16.67
C ARG A 96 -19.87 -3.52 -15.55
N VAL A 97 -20.25 -2.24 -15.60
CA VAL A 97 -19.93 -1.27 -14.55
C VAL A 97 -20.61 -1.66 -13.23
N ARG A 98 -21.88 -2.07 -13.28
CA ARG A 98 -22.65 -2.50 -12.08
C ARG A 98 -22.18 -3.84 -11.51
N ALA A 99 -21.66 -4.73 -12.35
CA ALA A 99 -21.16 -6.04 -11.93
C ALA A 99 -19.75 -6.00 -11.29
N LEU A 100 -19.10 -4.83 -11.24
CA LEU A 100 -17.75 -4.70 -10.69
C LEU A 100 -17.77 -4.97 -9.17
N PRO A 101 -16.93 -5.89 -8.65
CA PRO A 101 -16.79 -6.10 -7.22
C PRO A 101 -16.10 -4.89 -6.59
N LEU A 102 -16.91 -3.96 -6.07
CA LEU A 102 -16.46 -2.80 -5.33
C LEU A 102 -16.32 -3.13 -3.84
N PRO A 103 -15.33 -2.54 -3.15
CA PRO A 103 -15.24 -2.67 -1.69
C PRO A 103 -16.43 -2.00 -1.00
N THR A 104 -16.79 -2.48 0.19
CA THR A 104 -17.93 -1.98 0.98
C THR A 104 -17.89 -0.46 1.14
N GLY A 105 -19.03 0.20 0.90
CA GLY A 105 -19.16 1.66 0.94
C GLY A 105 -18.75 2.38 -0.36
N CYS A 106 -18.44 1.65 -1.42
CA CYS A 106 -18.17 2.23 -2.74
C CYS A 106 -19.30 1.90 -3.71
N ARG A 107 -19.72 2.89 -4.50
CA ARG A 107 -20.71 2.73 -5.57
C ARG A 107 -20.29 3.51 -6.80
N ILE A 108 -20.58 2.96 -7.98
CA ILE A 108 -20.40 3.69 -9.24
C ILE A 108 -21.78 4.14 -9.70
N LEU A 109 -21.92 5.44 -9.88
CA LEU A 109 -23.06 6.08 -10.51
C LEU A 109 -22.72 6.31 -11.99
N VAL A 110 -23.70 6.08 -12.85
CA VAL A 110 -23.58 6.30 -14.29
C VAL A 110 -24.48 7.48 -14.63
N ASP A 111 -23.94 8.44 -15.38
CA ASP A 111 -24.64 9.66 -15.80
C ASP A 111 -25.20 10.50 -14.63
N ASP A 112 -24.57 10.44 -13.45
CA ASP A 112 -24.93 11.24 -12.28
C ASP A 112 -23.68 11.87 -11.65
N PRO A 113 -23.41 13.17 -11.89
CA PRO A 113 -24.25 14.13 -12.62
C PRO A 113 -24.28 13.87 -14.15
N PRO A 114 -25.30 14.35 -14.89
CA PRO A 114 -25.52 14.03 -16.31
C PRO A 114 -24.39 14.47 -17.26
N THR A 115 -23.46 15.29 -16.79
CA THR A 115 -22.26 15.72 -17.52
C THR A 115 -21.06 14.79 -17.31
N ILE A 116 -21.16 13.82 -16.41
CA ILE A 116 -20.09 12.92 -16.02
C ILE A 116 -20.57 11.48 -16.19
N PRO A 117 -20.08 10.75 -17.20
CA PRO A 117 -20.60 9.43 -17.53
C PRO A 117 -20.34 8.39 -16.45
N LEU A 118 -19.26 8.55 -15.67
CA LEU A 118 -18.92 7.64 -14.59
C LEU A 118 -18.49 8.41 -13.34
N HIS A 119 -19.13 8.09 -12.22
CA HIS A 119 -18.88 8.74 -10.95
C HIS A 119 -18.74 7.69 -9.86
N LEU A 120 -17.52 7.51 -9.36
CA LEU A 120 -17.23 6.66 -8.22
C LEU A 120 -17.45 7.46 -6.93
N VAL A 121 -18.44 7.05 -6.15
CA VAL A 121 -18.67 7.60 -4.81
C VAL A 121 -18.13 6.61 -3.78
N VAL A 122 -17.26 7.11 -2.92
CA VAL A 122 -16.70 6.36 -1.81
C VAL A 122 -17.16 7.01 -0.51
N ASP A 123 -17.96 6.27 0.25
CA ASP A 123 -18.53 6.70 1.53
C ASP A 123 -17.70 6.09 2.69
N GLU A 124 -17.27 6.94 3.63
CA GLU A 124 -16.70 6.54 4.94
C GLU A 124 -15.59 5.47 4.85
N ALA A 125 -14.57 5.73 4.02
CA ALA A 125 -13.51 4.76 3.73
C ALA A 125 -12.10 5.29 4.04
N PRO A 126 -11.21 4.49 4.64
CA PRO A 126 -9.80 4.86 4.80
C PRO A 126 -9.08 4.87 3.45
N GLU A 127 -7.95 5.60 3.37
CA GLU A 127 -7.15 5.80 2.15
C GLU A 127 -6.86 4.49 1.39
N LYS A 128 -6.48 3.42 2.11
CA LYS A 128 -6.20 2.09 1.50
C LYS A 128 -7.40 1.53 0.75
N ARG A 129 -8.62 1.75 1.24
CA ARG A 129 -9.86 1.26 0.60
C ARG A 129 -10.20 2.13 -0.62
N VAL A 130 -10.01 3.45 -0.52
CA VAL A 130 -10.15 4.36 -1.68
C VAL A 130 -9.20 3.94 -2.80
N ARG A 131 -7.91 3.69 -2.48
CA ARG A 131 -6.93 3.20 -3.46
C ARG A 131 -7.36 1.91 -4.15
N ARG A 132 -7.91 0.95 -3.40
CA ARG A 132 -8.46 -0.30 -3.97
C ARG A 132 -9.67 -0.07 -4.87
N ALA A 133 -10.59 0.80 -4.47
CA ALA A 133 -11.77 1.13 -5.28
C ALA A 133 -11.37 1.80 -6.59
N VAL A 134 -10.42 2.74 -6.55
CA VAL A 134 -9.86 3.41 -7.73
C VAL A 134 -9.06 2.44 -8.60
N GLY A 135 -8.33 1.50 -8.00
CA GLY A 135 -7.64 0.43 -8.72
C GLY A 135 -8.62 -0.47 -9.48
N ALA A 136 -9.70 -0.92 -8.83
CA ALA A 136 -10.76 -1.70 -9.46
C ALA A 136 -11.43 -0.95 -10.63
N LEU A 137 -11.65 0.35 -10.46
CA LEU A 137 -12.10 1.23 -11.53
C LEU A 137 -11.08 1.32 -12.68
N GLY A 138 -9.78 1.41 -12.39
CA GLY A 138 -8.72 1.39 -13.40
C GLY A 138 -8.69 0.09 -14.20
N VAL A 139 -8.86 -1.06 -13.54
CA VAL A 139 -8.98 -2.37 -14.21
C VAL A 139 -10.19 -2.41 -15.14
N LEU A 140 -11.33 -1.88 -14.69
CA LEU A 140 -12.54 -1.79 -15.50
C LEU A 140 -12.29 -0.93 -16.76
N LEU A 141 -11.71 0.26 -16.57
CA LEU A 141 -11.43 1.21 -17.65
C LEU A 141 -10.40 0.69 -18.65
N ALA A 142 -9.46 -0.16 -18.24
CA ALA A 142 -8.52 -0.82 -19.14
C ALA A 142 -9.22 -1.75 -20.14
N GLY A 143 -10.38 -2.33 -19.77
CA GLY A 143 -11.19 -3.23 -20.60
C GLY A 143 -12.40 -2.58 -21.28
N LEU A 144 -12.66 -1.29 -21.02
CA LEU A 144 -13.81 -0.55 -21.56
C LEU A 144 -13.36 0.59 -22.51
N PRO A 145 -14.25 1.09 -23.39
CA PRO A 145 -14.03 2.37 -24.06
C PRO A 145 -13.74 3.47 -23.03
N LEU A 146 -12.76 4.35 -23.29
CA LEU A 146 -12.38 5.39 -22.32
C LEU A 146 -13.44 6.49 -22.31
N PRO A 147 -14.01 6.84 -21.14
CA PRO A 147 -14.96 7.94 -21.01
C PRO A 147 -14.25 9.29 -21.14
N PRO A 148 -14.95 10.38 -21.50
CA PRO A 148 -14.40 11.75 -21.48
C PRO A 148 -13.96 12.20 -20.09
N ARG A 149 -14.72 11.84 -19.06
CA ARG A 149 -14.46 12.25 -17.68
C ARG A 149 -14.95 11.19 -16.72
N VAL A 150 -14.22 11.03 -15.63
CA VAL A 150 -14.62 10.23 -14.48
C VAL A 150 -14.47 11.09 -13.24
N ARG A 151 -15.43 11.03 -12.33
CA ARG A 151 -15.33 11.69 -11.03
C ARG A 151 -15.14 10.64 -9.93
N VAL A 152 -14.30 10.96 -8.95
CA VAL A 152 -14.15 10.18 -7.72
C VAL A 152 -14.46 11.11 -6.55
N SER A 153 -15.59 10.90 -5.90
CA SER A 153 -16.01 11.68 -4.73
C SER A 153 -15.83 10.88 -3.45
N MET A 154 -15.15 11.50 -2.48
CA MET A 154 -14.84 10.91 -1.17
C MET A 154 -15.71 11.59 -0.13
N ARG A 155 -16.80 10.94 0.26
CA ARG A 155 -17.75 11.48 1.24
C ARG A 155 -17.38 10.97 2.62
N ARG A 156 -17.15 11.89 3.56
CA ARG A 156 -16.79 11.57 4.96
C ARG A 156 -15.58 10.65 5.10
N CYS A 157 -14.67 10.66 4.13
CA CYS A 157 -13.40 9.95 4.26
C CYS A 157 -12.43 10.77 5.14
N PRO A 158 -11.64 10.12 5.99
CA PRO A 158 -10.59 10.79 6.75
C PRO A 158 -9.60 11.45 5.79
N GLN A 159 -9.13 12.65 6.13
CA GLN A 159 -8.18 13.38 5.31
C GLN A 159 -6.84 12.61 5.26
N PRO A 160 -6.35 12.26 4.06
CA PRO A 160 -5.12 11.51 3.91
C PRO A 160 -3.90 12.41 4.13
N ASN A 161 -2.75 11.81 4.44
CA ASN A 161 -1.47 12.53 4.50
C ASN A 161 -1.05 13.05 3.12
N THR A 162 -1.49 12.37 2.05
CA THR A 162 -1.19 12.72 0.67
C THR A 162 -2.46 13.24 -0.01
N PRO A 163 -2.42 14.38 -0.74
CA PRO A 163 -3.60 14.90 -1.42
C PRO A 163 -4.31 13.85 -2.27
N TRP A 164 -5.63 13.83 -2.21
CA TRP A 164 -6.45 12.81 -2.86
C TRP A 164 -6.18 12.63 -4.35
N HIS A 165 -5.90 13.71 -5.09
CA HIS A 165 -5.60 13.63 -6.53
C HIS A 165 -4.30 12.87 -6.82
N HIS A 166 -3.30 12.91 -5.93
CA HIS A 166 -2.11 12.06 -6.03
C HIS A 166 -2.42 10.60 -5.73
N VAL A 167 -3.25 10.33 -4.72
CA VAL A 167 -3.68 8.96 -4.37
C VAL A 167 -4.45 8.33 -5.53
N VAL A 168 -5.43 9.06 -6.08
CA VAL A 168 -6.22 8.64 -7.24
C VAL A 168 -5.33 8.44 -8.46
N GLY A 169 -4.48 9.42 -8.79
CA GLY A 169 -3.57 9.31 -9.95
C GLY A 169 -2.56 8.18 -9.84
N ALA A 170 -2.06 7.89 -8.63
CA ALA A 170 -1.18 6.76 -8.39
C ALA A 170 -1.92 5.43 -8.60
N ALA A 171 -3.11 5.28 -8.01
CA ALA A 171 -3.92 4.06 -8.13
C ALA A 171 -4.35 3.77 -9.56
N LEU A 172 -4.80 4.79 -10.29
CA LEU A 172 -5.25 4.67 -11.67
C LEU A 172 -4.07 4.37 -12.61
N GLY A 173 -2.91 4.96 -12.31
CA GLY A 173 -1.65 4.75 -13.03
C GLY A 173 -1.05 3.35 -12.90
N GLU A 174 -1.58 2.49 -12.02
CA GLU A 174 -1.21 1.07 -11.93
C GLU A 174 -1.81 0.25 -13.08
N HIS A 175 -2.93 0.69 -13.65
CA HIS A 175 -3.69 -0.04 -14.66
C HIS A 175 -3.82 0.71 -16.00
N LEU A 176 -3.63 2.03 -16.00
CA LEU A 176 -3.69 2.88 -17.18
C LEU A 176 -2.40 3.70 -17.33
N PRO A 177 -1.93 3.94 -18.56
CA PRO A 177 -0.75 4.77 -18.77
C PRO A 177 -1.07 6.23 -18.40
N ARG A 178 -0.17 6.87 -17.65
CA ARG A 178 -0.33 8.28 -17.19
C ARG A 178 -0.44 9.30 -18.32
N SER A 179 -0.04 8.93 -19.54
CA SER A 179 -0.19 9.76 -20.74
C SER A 179 -1.61 9.80 -21.29
N GLU A 180 -2.52 8.95 -20.82
CA GLU A 180 -3.90 8.88 -21.32
C GLU A 180 -4.91 9.68 -20.49
N PHE A 181 -4.51 10.10 -19.28
CA PHE A 181 -5.40 10.83 -18.38
C PHE A 181 -4.70 11.96 -17.63
N LYS A 182 -5.48 12.97 -17.27
CA LYS A 182 -5.10 14.06 -16.37
C LYS A 182 -5.99 14.00 -15.13
N VAL A 183 -5.38 14.09 -13.97
CA VAL A 183 -6.10 14.15 -12.69
C VAL A 183 -6.12 15.60 -12.21
N VAL A 184 -7.30 16.09 -11.86
CA VAL A 184 -7.55 17.47 -11.44
C VAL A 184 -8.25 17.44 -10.07
N PRO A 185 -7.76 18.19 -9.08
CA PRO A 185 -8.49 18.34 -7.82
C PRO A 185 -9.79 19.13 -8.05
N GLY A 186 -10.90 18.65 -7.51
CA GLY A 186 -12.19 19.33 -7.49
C GLY A 186 -12.63 19.66 -6.06
N ALA A 187 -13.70 20.45 -5.93
CA ALA A 187 -14.24 20.84 -4.62
C ALA A 187 -14.77 19.63 -3.82
N ASP A 188 -15.50 18.73 -4.47
CA ASP A 188 -16.17 17.57 -3.84
C ASP A 188 -15.48 16.23 -4.15
N GLY A 189 -14.22 16.27 -4.59
CA GLY A 189 -13.48 15.07 -4.97
C GLY A 189 -12.38 15.32 -5.99
N VAL A 190 -12.18 14.32 -6.84
CA VAL A 190 -11.12 14.32 -7.85
C VAL A 190 -11.75 14.01 -9.21
N ASP A 191 -11.43 14.84 -10.19
CA ASP A 191 -11.85 14.62 -11.57
C ASP A 191 -10.68 14.04 -12.39
N VAL A 192 -10.99 13.03 -13.19
CA VAL A 192 -10.06 12.38 -14.11
C VAL A 192 -10.55 12.63 -15.52
N MET A 193 -9.77 13.34 -16.31
CA MET A 193 -10.06 13.67 -17.71
C MET A 193 -9.21 12.81 -18.62
N PHE A 194 -9.81 12.16 -19.62
CA PHE A 194 -9.07 11.33 -20.57
C PHE A 194 -8.80 12.12 -21.86
N PHE A 195 -7.57 12.03 -22.38
CA PHE A 195 -7.18 12.80 -23.57
C PHE A 195 -7.76 12.24 -24.86
N ARG A 196 -8.11 10.94 -24.89
CA ARG A 196 -8.67 10.24 -26.05
C ARG A 196 -9.94 9.49 -25.66
N PRO A 197 -11.06 10.20 -25.46
CA PRO A 197 -12.33 9.53 -25.20
C PRO A 197 -12.83 8.80 -26.43
N ASP A 198 -13.38 7.62 -26.22
CA ASP A 198 -14.01 6.84 -27.27
C ASP A 198 -15.39 7.44 -27.63
N SER A 199 -15.75 7.41 -28.91
CA SER A 199 -17.00 8.01 -29.43
C SER A 199 -18.27 7.34 -28.90
N SER A 200 -18.17 6.12 -28.39
CA SER A 200 -19.28 5.37 -27.78
C SER A 200 -19.88 6.06 -26.54
N TRP A 201 -19.20 7.04 -25.95
CA TRP A 201 -19.69 7.83 -24.83
C TRP A 201 -20.43 9.12 -25.22
N ARG A 202 -20.57 9.43 -26.52
CA ARG A 202 -21.22 10.67 -27.01
C ARG A 202 -22.71 10.51 -27.39
N THR A 203 -23.30 9.35 -27.09
CA THR A 203 -24.75 9.09 -27.29
C THR A 203 -25.51 9.35 -26.00
#